data_AF-A0A440KLC1-F1
#
_entry.id   AF-A0A440KLC1-F1
#
_cell.length_a   1.000
_cell.length_b   1.000
_cell.length_c   1.000
_cell.angle_alpha   90.00
_cell.angle_beta   90.00
_cell.angle_gamma   90.00
#
_symmetry.space_group_name_H-M   'P 1'
#
loop_
_entity.id
_entity.type
_entity.pdbx_description
1 polymer ?
#
loop_
_entity_poly.entity_id
_entity_poly.type
_entity_poly.pdbx_seq_one_letter_code
_entity_poly.pdbx_strand_id
1 'polypeptide(L)' 'MIEKHSGLQQIVCECGASQTKTYQADEFDVMVSDARREGFVITKVSGEWQHTCQDCSRPARAQRRLL' A
#
# COMPACT_ATOMS: atom_id res chain seq x y z
N MET A 1 6.30 16.02 -1.17
CA MET A 1 6.62 16.67 -2.46
C MET A 1 6.17 15.71 -3.55
N ILE A 2 5.22 16.10 -4.42
CA ILE A 2 4.68 15.21 -5.45
C ILE A 2 5.45 15.52 -6.75
N GLU A 3 6.52 14.79 -6.99
CA GLU A 3 7.19 14.78 -8.29
C GLU A 3 6.31 13.99 -9.27
N LYS A 4 5.83 14.69 -10.31
CA LYS A 4 5.01 14.13 -11.37
C LYS A 4 5.87 13.25 -12.27
N HIS A 5 6.00 11.97 -11.94
CA HIS A 5 6.65 11.00 -12.83
C HIS A 5 5.63 10.52 -13.89
N SER A 6 5.59 11.23 -15.02
CA SER A 6 5.05 10.72 -16.30
C SER A 6 3.64 10.11 -16.32
N GLY A 7 2.71 10.60 -15.49
CA GLY A 7 1.32 10.10 -15.47
C GLY A 7 1.15 8.71 -14.86
N LEU A 8 2.25 8.08 -14.45
CA LEU A 8 2.29 6.77 -13.85
C LEU A 8 2.24 6.88 -12.33
N GLN A 9 1.40 6.07 -11.71
CA GLN A 9 1.22 5.95 -10.28
C GLN A 9 1.70 4.57 -9.83
N GLN A 10 2.24 4.53 -8.62
CA GLN A 10 2.61 3.30 -7.94
C GLN A 10 2.30 3.46 -6.46
N ILE A 11 1.90 2.36 -5.82
CA ILE A 11 1.66 2.36 -4.38
C ILE A 11 3.00 2.20 -3.66
N VAL A 12 3.27 3.13 -2.75
CA VAL A 12 4.50 3.15 -1.95
C VAL A 12 4.12 3.27 -0.49
N CYS A 13 4.58 2.34 0.32
CA CYS A 13 4.44 2.41 1.77
C CYS A 13 5.39 3.46 2.35
N GLU A 14 5.03 4.06 3.48
CA GLU A 14 5.87 5.03 4.19
C GLU A 14 7.24 4.48 4.62
N CYS A 15 7.40 3.16 4.72
CA CYS A 15 8.69 2.52 5.01
C CYS A 15 9.64 2.45 3.80
N GLY A 16 9.22 2.92 2.63
CA GLY A 16 9.99 2.87 1.38
C GLY A 16 9.72 1.63 0.52
N ALA A 17 8.88 0.70 0.97
CA ALA A 17 8.47 -0.44 0.15
C ALA A 17 7.50 0.02 -0.95
N SER A 18 7.85 -0.19 -2.21
CA SER A 18 7.01 0.13 -3.36
C SER A 18 6.49 -1.13 -4.05
N GLN A 19 5.36 -1.01 -4.72
CA GLN A 19 4.91 -2.01 -5.68
C GLN A 19 5.95 -2.17 -6.80
N THR A 20 6.03 -3.37 -7.38
CA THR A 20 7.00 -3.66 -8.45
C THR A 20 6.65 -2.98 -9.78
N LYS A 21 5.36 -2.71 -10.00
CA LYS A 21 4.82 -2.15 -11.24
C LYS A 21 4.31 -0.73 -11.07
N THR A 22 4.35 0.01 -12.16
CA THR A 22 3.76 1.35 -12.30
C THR A 22 2.56 1.26 -13.23
N TYR A 23 1.50 2.02 -12.94
CA TYR A 23 0.21 1.99 -13.63
C TYR A 23 -0.20 3.38 -14.07
N GLN A 24 -1.02 3.51 -15.11
CA GLN A 24 -1.57 4.82 -15.47
C GLN A 24 -2.61 5.29 -14.43
N ALA A 25 -2.90 6.59 -14.40
CA ALA A 25 -3.84 7.18 -13.44
C ALA A 25 -5.27 6.64 -13.55
N ASP A 26 -5.69 6.21 -14.74
CA ASP A 26 -6.97 5.58 -15.03
C ASP A 26 -7.02 4.09 -14.65
N GLU A 27 -5.87 3.47 -14.37
CA GLU A 27 -5.73 2.07 -13.97
C GLU A 27 -5.67 1.87 -12.44
N PHE A 28 -6.11 2.86 -11.66
CA PHE A 28 -6.04 2.83 -10.20
C PHE A 28 -6.67 1.57 -9.58
N ASP A 29 -7.80 1.10 -10.10
CA ASP A 29 -8.48 -0.10 -9.58
C ASP A 29 -7.67 -1.38 -9.80
N VAL A 30 -7.01 -1.47 -10.95
CA VAL A 30 -6.08 -2.57 -11.29
C VAL A 30 -4.84 -2.50 -10.41
N MET A 31 -4.29 -1.31 -10.21
CA MET A 31 -3.15 -1.07 -9.32
C MET A 31 -3.47 -1.51 -7.89
N VAL A 32 -4.63 -1.12 -7.34
CA VAL A 32 -5.08 -1.53 -6.01
C VAL A 32 -5.24 -3.06 -5.92
N SER A 33 -5.79 -3.68 -6.96
CA SER A 33 -5.98 -5.12 -7.03
C SER A 33 -4.67 -5.88 -7.05
N ASP A 34 -3.70 -5.47 -7.87
CA ASP A 34 -2.38 -6.10 -7.93
C ASP A 34 -1.57 -5.82 -6.66
N ALA A 35 -1.66 -4.62 -6.07
CA ALA A 35 -0.99 -4.32 -4.82
C ALA A 35 -1.51 -5.20 -3.68
N ARG A 36 -2.83 -5.44 -3.60
CA ARG A 36 -3.42 -6.42 -2.68
C ARG A 36 -2.90 -7.83 -2.92
N ARG A 37 -2.68 -8.24 -4.18
CA ARG A 37 -2.09 -9.55 -4.53
C ARG A 37 -0.61 -9.64 -4.16
N GLU A 38 0.14 -8.55 -4.25
CA GLU A 38 1.53 -8.43 -3.79
C GLU A 38 1.64 -8.42 -2.26
N GLY A 39 0.53 -8.25 -1.54
CA GLY A 39 0.49 -8.28 -0.08
C GLY A 39 0.39 -6.90 0.58
N PHE A 40 0.20 -5.83 -0.19
CA PHE A 40 -0.14 -4.53 0.37
C PHE A 40 -1.55 -4.53 0.95
N VAL A 41 -1.67 -3.90 2.11
CA VAL A 41 -2.92 -3.70 2.82
C VAL A 41 -3.39 -2.29 2.53
N ILE A 42 -4.46 -2.20 1.73
CA ILE A 42 -5.09 -0.94 1.36
C ILE A 42 -6.44 -0.88 2.08
N THR A 43 -6.57 0.05 3.01
CA THR A 43 -7.78 0.21 3.84
C THR A 43 -8.18 1.67 3.87
N LYS A 44 -9.46 1.91 4.12
CA LYS A 44 -9.98 3.26 4.30
C LYS A 44 -10.20 3.49 5.79
N VAL A 45 -9.38 4.32 6.41
CA VAL A 45 -9.45 4.64 7.83
C VAL A 45 -9.88 6.10 7.96
N SER A 46 -10.98 6.35 8.67
CA SER A 46 -11.52 7.72 8.90
C SER A 46 -11.77 8.55 7.63
N GLY A 47 -12.06 7.90 6.50
CA GLY A 47 -12.31 8.58 5.22
C GLY A 47 -11.07 8.73 4.34
N GLU A 48 -9.88 8.43 4.86
CA GLU A 48 -8.61 8.51 4.15
C GLU A 48 -8.14 7.12 3.71
N TRP A 49 -7.50 7.04 2.54
CA TRP A 49 -6.93 5.80 2.03
C TRP A 49 -5.54 5.58 2.62
N GLN A 50 -5.42 4.57 3.47
CA GLN A 50 -4.16 4.11 4.02
C GLN A 50 -3.67 2.87 3.25
N HIS A 51 -2.45 2.93 2.76
CA HIS A 51 -1.78 1.82 2.10
C HIS A 51 -0.50 1.49 2.86
N THR A 52 -0.39 0.25 3.35
CA THR A 52 0.77 -0.23 4.09
C THR A 52 1.25 -1.54 3.47
N CYS A 53 2.56 -1.77 3.42
CA CYS A 53 3.10 -3.04 2.94
C CYS A 53 2.77 -4.18 3.94
N GLN A 54 2.96 -5.43 3.54
CA GLN A 54 2.66 -6.59 4.39
C GLN A 54 3.40 -6.56 5.74
N ASP A 55 4.64 -6.06 5.75
CA ASP A 55 5.46 -5.97 6.96
C ASP A 55 4.99 -4.88 7.91
N CYS A 56 4.63 -3.70 7.39
CA CYS A 56 4.11 -2.60 8.22
C CYS A 56 2.65 -2.80 8.63
N SER A 57 1.86 -3.49 7.79
CA SER A 57 0.45 -3.79 8.06
C SER A 57 0.27 -4.96 9.01
N ARG A 58 1.29 -5.81 9.20
CA ARG A 58 1.29 -6.78 10.29
C ARG A 58 1.35 -6.00 11.60
N PRO A 59 0.25 -5.87 12.36
CA PRO A 59 0.38 -5.43 13.73
C PRO A 59 1.32 -6.44 14.37
N ALA A 60 2.43 -5.96 14.93
CA ALA A 60 3.40 -6.78 15.65
C ALA A 60 2.61 -7.85 16.41
N ARG A 61 2.73 -9.09 15.91
CA ARG A 61 2.05 -10.30 16.35
C ARG A 61 1.36 -10.02 17.67
N ALA A 62 0.04 -9.81 17.64
CA ALA A 62 -0.78 -9.58 18.82
C ALA A 62 -0.11 -10.31 19.97
N GLN A 63 0.51 -9.53 20.88
CA GLN A 63 1.28 -10.09 21.96
C GLN A 63 0.35 -11.13 22.57
N ARG A 64 0.65 -12.41 22.34
CA ARG A 64 0.21 -13.47 23.22
C ARG A 64 0.85 -13.02 24.51
N ARG A 65 0.09 -12.23 25.29
CA ARG A 65 0.26 -12.09 26.72
C ARG A 65 0.34 -13.53 27.20
N LEU A 66 1.56 -14.00 27.33
CA LEU A 66 1.89 -15.11 28.20
C LEU A 66 1.60 -14.53 29.58
N LEU A 67 0.35 -14.76 30.00
CA LEU A 67 -0.07 -14.74 31.40
C LEU A 67 0.73 -15.83 32.14
#